data_AF-A0AA86TNG4-F1
#
_entry.id   AF-A0AA86TNG4-F1
#
_cell.length_a   1.000
_cell.length_b   1.000
_cell.length_c   1.000
_cell.angle_alpha   90.00
_cell.angle_beta   90.00
_cell.angle_gamma   90.00
#
_symmetry.space_group_name_H-M   'P 1'
#
loop_
_entity.id
_entity.type
_entity.pdbx_description
1 polymer ?
#
loop_
_entity_poly.entity_id
_entity_poly.type
_entity_poly.pdbx_seq_one_letter_code
_entity_poly.pdbx_strand_id
1 'polypeptide(L)'
;MSFNSWSDEETQLLIAVVKRYNYNWEELQYKMFPNRSISELQNKFHSNGQFKALANQPMTEQEKQLIQGHRQNGYEKINEIQQELADVLFLMSQNNKIKQ
;
A
#
# COMPACT_ATOMS: atom_id res chain seq x y z
N MET A 1 -22.73 10.30 7.38
CA MET A 1 -21.69 9.74 6.50
C MET A 1 -20.58 9.23 7.40
N SER A 2 -20.33 7.92 7.48
CA SER A 2 -19.31 7.33 8.34
C SER A 2 -17.97 7.26 7.60
N PHE A 3 -17.11 8.26 7.79
CA PHE A 3 -15.82 8.42 7.11
C PHE A 3 -14.72 7.39 7.50
N ASN A 4 -15.06 6.33 8.22
CA ASN A 4 -14.11 5.35 8.79
C ASN A 4 -14.46 3.88 8.46
N SER A 5 -15.26 3.61 7.43
CA SER A 5 -15.57 2.24 7.05
C SER A 5 -14.37 1.59 6.35
N TRP A 6 -13.86 0.52 6.95
CA TRP A 6 -12.94 -0.39 6.28
C TRP A 6 -13.69 -1.20 5.23
N SER A 7 -13.17 -1.26 4.00
CA SER A 7 -13.71 -2.18 3.00
C SER A 7 -13.34 -3.63 3.32
N ASP A 8 -14.04 -4.58 2.70
CA ASP A 8 -13.73 -6.00 2.83
C ASP A 8 -12.35 -6.30 2.21
N GLU A 9 -12.03 -5.66 1.08
CA GLU A 9 -10.72 -5.77 0.44
C GLU A 9 -9.59 -5.19 1.32
N GLU A 10 -9.79 -4.02 1.93
CA GLU A 10 -8.82 -3.43 2.87
C GLU A 10 -8.61 -4.35 4.07
N THR A 11 -9.69 -4.95 4.58
CA THR A 11 -9.64 -5.88 5.72
C THR A 11 -8.91 -7.17 5.36
N GLN A 12 -9.19 -7.76 4.20
CA GLN A 12 -8.51 -8.96 3.70
C GLN A 12 -7.02 -8.69 3.45
N LEU A 13 -6.69 -7.55 2.85
CA LEU A 13 -5.32 -7.12 2.65
C LEU A 13 -4.61 -7.00 4.00
N LEU A 14 -5.22 -6.36 5.01
CA LEU A 14 -4.63 -6.17 6.33
C LEU A 14 -4.25 -7.52 6.97
N ILE A 15 -5.15 -8.49 6.93
CA ILE A 15 -4.90 -9.84 7.47
C ILE A 15 -3.74 -10.50 6.71
N ALA A 16 -3.77 -10.46 5.38
CA ALA A 16 -2.75 -11.07 4.55
C ALA A 16 -1.36 -10.46 4.76
N VAL A 17 -1.26 -9.13 4.90
CA VAL A 17 0.04 -8.47 5.11
C VAL A 17 0.57 -8.68 6.53
N VAL A 18 -0.29 -8.71 7.56
CA VAL A 18 0.13 -9.05 8.93
C VAL A 18 0.62 -10.49 9.00
N LYS A 19 -0.02 -11.40 8.27
CA LYS A 19 0.43 -12.80 8.12
C LYS A 19 1.79 -12.91 7.44
N ARG A 20 2.09 -12.05 6.47
CA ARG A 20 3.34 -12.06 5.69
C ARG A 20 4.52 -11.38 6.39
N TYR A 21 4.27 -10.22 7.00
CA TYR A 21 5.29 -9.33 7.56
C TYR A 21 5.23 -9.24 9.09
N ASN A 22 4.39 -10.07 9.72
CA ASN A 22 4.08 -10.03 11.16
C ASN A 22 3.49 -8.66 11.57
N TYR A 23 3.63 -8.32 12.84
CA TYR A 23 3.14 -7.09 13.45
C TYR A 23 4.01 -5.85 13.15
N ASN A 24 4.71 -5.83 12.00
CA ASN A 24 5.54 -4.68 11.61
C ASN A 24 4.68 -3.52 11.07
N TRP A 25 3.94 -2.85 11.95
CA TRP A 25 2.92 -1.88 11.55
C TRP A 25 3.45 -0.70 10.74
N GLU A 26 4.68 -0.25 11.00
CA GLU A 26 5.32 0.84 10.25
C GLU A 26 5.53 0.46 8.79
N GLU A 27 6.06 -0.74 8.54
CA GLU A 27 6.29 -1.24 7.20
C GLU A 27 4.96 -1.48 6.46
N LEU A 28 3.94 -1.99 7.15
CA LEU A 28 2.61 -2.22 6.60
C LEU A 28 1.94 -0.90 6.20
N GLN A 29 2.01 0.10 7.07
CA GLN A 29 1.46 1.43 6.81
C GLN A 29 2.14 2.07 5.60
N TYR A 30 3.47 2.09 5.59
CA TYR A 30 4.24 2.72 4.52
C TYR A 30 4.02 2.03 3.16
N LYS A 31 3.99 0.70 3.13
CA LYS A 31 3.95 -0.05 1.87
C LYS A 31 2.54 -0.32 1.35
N MET A 32 1.55 -0.46 2.23
CA MET A 32 0.24 -1.01 1.87
C MET A 32 -0.93 -0.09 2.25
N PHE A 33 -0.78 0.73 3.29
CA PHE A 33 -1.87 1.59 3.80
C PHE A 33 -1.41 3.04 4.03
N PRO A 34 -0.91 3.76 3.01
CA PRO A 34 -0.36 5.11 3.20
C PRO A 34 -1.41 6.13 3.70
N ASN A 35 -2.69 5.85 3.46
CA ASN A 35 -3.81 6.70 3.87
C ASN A 35 -4.42 6.31 5.24
N ARG A 36 -3.84 5.31 5.92
CA ARG A 36 -4.24 4.91 7.27
C ARG A 36 -3.10 5.18 8.24
N SER A 37 -3.45 5.56 9.46
CA SER A 37 -2.50 5.64 10.56
C SER A 37 -2.21 4.24 11.13
N ILE A 38 -1.04 4.06 11.73
CA ILE A 38 -0.68 2.82 12.45
C ILE A 38 -1.73 2.48 13.51
N SER A 39 -2.24 3.48 14.23
CA SER A 39 -3.28 3.30 15.24
C SER A 39 -4.58 2.74 14.65
N GLU A 40 -4.98 3.17 13.45
CA GLU A 40 -6.15 2.60 12.76
C GLU A 40 -5.91 1.14 12.36
N LEU A 41 -4.72 0.80 11.85
CA LEU A 41 -4.36 -0.58 11.50
C LEU A 41 -4.43 -1.50 12.73
N GLN A 42 -3.81 -1.08 13.83
CA GLN A 42 -3.80 -1.81 15.09
C GLN A 42 -5.21 -1.96 15.66
N ASN A 43 -5.98 -0.87 15.71
CA ASN A 43 -7.35 -0.89 16.22
C ASN A 43 -8.21 -1.83 15.38
N LYS A 44 -8.13 -1.77 14.06
CA LYS A 44 -8.87 -2.68 13.17
C LYS A 44 -8.43 -4.12 13.40
N PHE A 45 -7.13 -4.41 13.42
CA PHE A 45 -6.64 -5.77 13.56
C PHE A 45 -7.06 -6.40 14.90
N HIS A 46 -6.94 -5.65 16.00
CA HIS A 46 -7.27 -6.13 17.33
C HIS A 46 -8.77 -6.06 17.66
N SER A 47 -9.58 -5.31 16.90
CA SER A 47 -11.03 -5.24 17.09
C SER A 47 -11.75 -6.56 16.84
N ASN A 48 -11.14 -7.47 16.05
CA ASN A 48 -11.71 -8.77 15.74
C ASN A 48 -10.72 -9.88 16.04
N GLY A 49 -11.00 -10.66 17.09
CA GLY A 49 -10.18 -11.79 17.51
C GLY A 49 -9.97 -12.86 16.41
N GLN A 50 -10.86 -12.94 15.43
CA GLN A 50 -10.71 -13.86 14.30
C GLN A 50 -9.54 -13.47 13.38
N PHE A 51 -9.19 -12.19 13.28
CA PHE A 51 -8.08 -11.76 12.42
C PHE A 51 -6.75 -12.33 12.89
N LYS A 52 -6.54 -12.42 14.20
CA LYS A 52 -5.37 -13.07 14.78
C LYS A 52 -5.34 -14.56 14.45
N ALA A 53 -6.49 -15.25 14.51
CA ALA A 53 -6.57 -16.67 14.16
C ALA A 53 -6.24 -16.90 12.67
N LEU A 54 -6.76 -16.06 11.77
CA LEU A 54 -6.49 -16.12 10.32
C LEU A 54 -5.04 -15.79 9.98
N ALA A 55 -4.46 -14.79 10.65
CA ALA A 55 -3.06 -14.43 10.46
C ALA A 55 -2.07 -15.50 10.95
N ASN A 56 -2.49 -16.39 11.84
CA ASN A 56 -1.69 -17.52 12.32
C ASN A 56 -1.77 -18.77 11.41
N GLN A 57 -2.63 -18.76 10.39
CA GLN A 57 -2.73 -19.87 9.44
C GLN A 57 -1.60 -19.82 8.39
N PRO A 58 -1.34 -20.90 7.63
CA PRO A 58 -0.49 -20.83 6.45
C PRO A 58 -1.09 -19.90 5.38
N MET A 59 -0.22 -19.15 4.69
CA MET A 59 -0.66 -18.20 3.65
C MET A 59 -1.13 -18.91 2.39
N THR A 60 -2.30 -18.53 1.88
CA THR A 60 -2.89 -19.08 0.66
C THR A 60 -2.29 -18.43 -0.58
N GLU A 61 -2.45 -19.07 -1.75
CA GLU A 61 -2.02 -18.47 -3.02
C GLU A 61 -2.81 -17.20 -3.36
N GLN A 62 -4.09 -17.14 -2.98
CA GLN A 62 -4.91 -15.94 -3.18
C GLN A 62 -4.37 -14.75 -2.36
N GLU A 63 -3.99 -14.99 -1.11
CA GLU A 63 -3.38 -13.95 -0.25
C GLU A 63 -2.03 -13.48 -0.81
N LYS A 64 -1.21 -14.40 -1.34
CA LYS A 64 0.06 -14.05 -2.00
C LYS A 64 -0.16 -13.14 -3.21
N GLN A 65 -1.12 -13.50 -4.07
CA GLN A 65 -1.47 -12.73 -5.25
C GLN A 65 -2.01 -11.35 -4.88
N LEU A 66 -2.85 -11.26 -3.84
CA LEU A 66 -3.38 -10.00 -3.33
C LEU A 66 -2.26 -9.04 -2.88
N ILE A 67 -1.29 -9.55 -2.12
CA ILE A 67 -0.12 -8.76 -1.66
C ILE A 67 0.76 -8.35 -2.86
N GLN A 68 0.99 -9.25 -3.80
CA GLN A 68 1.81 -8.99 -4.98
C GLN A 68 1.19 -7.93 -5.90
N GLY A 69 -0.12 -8.03 -6.16
CA GLY A 69 -0.84 -7.05 -6.99
C GLY A 69 -0.83 -5.66 -6.38
N HIS A 70 -1.06 -5.53 -5.07
CA HIS A 70 -0.95 -4.24 -4.37
C HIS A 70 0.46 -3.65 -4.47
N ARG A 71 1.49 -4.49 -4.34
CA ARG A 71 2.88 -4.06 -4.52
C ARG A 71 3.11 -3.54 -5.94
N GLN A 72 2.70 -4.28 -6.97
CA GLN A 72 2.88 -3.90 -8.37
C GLN A 72 2.19 -2.56 -8.70
N ASN A 73 0.93 -2.38 -8.28
CA ASN A 73 0.20 -1.12 -8.47
C ASN A 73 0.91 0.09 -7.83
N GLY A 74 1.57 -0.11 -6.67
CA GLY A 74 2.36 0.93 -6.03
C GLY A 74 3.62 1.30 -6.81
N TYR A 75 4.36 0.30 -7.33
CA TYR A 75 5.53 0.55 -8.18
C TYR A 75 5.15 1.19 -9.52
N GLU A 76 4.04 0.78 -10.13
CA GLU A 76 3.53 1.37 -11.38
C GLU A 76 3.25 2.86 -11.21
N LYS A 77 2.55 3.26 -10.15
CA LYS A 77 2.30 4.69 -9.85
C LYS A 77 3.57 5.49 -9.60
N ILE A 78 4.57 4.92 -8.92
CA ILE A 78 5.86 5.60 -8.70
C ILE A 78 6.60 5.78 -10.03
N ASN A 79 6.60 4.75 -10.88
CA ASN A 79 7.25 4.82 -12.20
C ASN A 79 6.57 5.86 -13.10
N GLU A 80 5.24 5.96 -13.07
CA GLU A 80 4.47 6.99 -13.79
C GLU A 80 4.90 8.39 -13.37
N ILE A 81 4.95 8.68 -12.06
CA ILE A 81 5.38 10.00 -11.55
C ILE A 81 6.82 10.30 -11.94
N GLN A 82 7.72 9.31 -11.88
CA GLN A 82 9.12 9.49 -12.27
C GLN A 82 9.26 9.80 -13.77
N GLN A 83 8.46 9.17 -14.61
CA GLN A 83 8.43 9.44 -16.04
C GLN A 83 7.91 10.84 -16.33
N GLU A 84 6.81 11.26 -15.69
CA GLU A 84 6.28 12.63 -15.83
C GLU A 84 7.30 13.70 -15.40
N LEU A 85 8.01 13.47 -14.29
CA LEU A 85 9.06 14.37 -13.82
C LEU A 85 10.25 14.45 -14.81
N ALA A 86 10.65 13.32 -15.38
CA ALA A 86 11.70 13.28 -16.39
C ALA A 86 11.32 14.06 -17.64
N ASP A 87 10.07 13.91 -18.11
CA ASP A 87 9.55 14.62 -19.27
C ASP A 87 9.50 16.14 -19.03
N VAL A 88 9.06 16.58 -17.84
CA VAL A 88 9.03 18.00 -17.46
C VAL A 88 10.44 18.59 -17.39
N LEU A 89 11.40 17.90 -16.76
CA LEU A 89 12.80 18.32 -16.71
C LEU A 89 13.41 18.43 -18.11
N PHE A 90 13.10 17.48 -18.99
CA PHE A 90 13.54 17.52 -20.37
C PHE A 90 12.99 18.75 -21.11
N LEU A 91 11.69 19.03 -21.01
CA LEU A 91 11.07 20.23 -21.62
C LEU A 91 11.68 21.54 -21.10
N MET A 92 11.93 21.63 -19.80
CA MET A 92 12.59 22.80 -19.20
C MET A 92 14.03 22.99 -19.73
N SER A 93 14.74 21.89 -20.03
CA SER A 93 16.09 21.95 -20.61
C SER A 93 16.11 22.46 -22.05
N GLN A 94 15.06 22.18 -22.84
CA GLN A 94 14.96 22.64 -24.24
C GLN A 94 14.64 24.14 -24.32
N ASN A 95 13.80 24.64 -23.40
CA ASN A 95 13.41 26.06 -23.37
C ASN A 95 14.55 27.01 -22.97
N ASN A 96 15.58 26.52 -22.27
CA ASN A 96 16.77 27.31 -21.91
C ASN A 96 17.80 27.44 -23.04
N LYS A 97 17.70 26.66 -24.12
CA LYS A 97 18.63 26.70 -25.26
C LYS A 97 18.26 27.73 -26.34
N ILE A 98 17.06 28.30 -26.29
CA ILE A 98 16.53 29.22 -27.32
C ILE A 98 16.75 30.70 -26.94
N LYS A 99 17.33 30.98 -25.76
CA LYS A 99 17.60 32.35 -25.26
C LYS A 99 19.08 32.79 -25.32
N GLN A 100 19.95 32.07 -26.03
CA GLN A 100 21.35 32.48 -26.26
C GLN A 100 21.59 32.83 -27.72
#